data_AF-A0A317Z649-F1
#
_entry.id   AF-A0A317Z649-F1
#
_cell.length_a   1.000
_cell.length_b   1.000
_cell.length_c   1.000
_cell.angle_alpha   90.00
_cell.angle_beta   90.00
_cell.angle_gamma   90.00
#
_symmetry.space_group_name_H-M   'P 1'
#
loop_
_entity.id
_entity.type
_entity.pdbx_description
1 polymer ?
#
loop_
_entity_poly.entity_id
_entity_poly.type
_entity_poly.pdbx_seq_one_letter_code
_entity_poly.pdbx_strand_id
1 'polypeptide(L)'
;DLGHELGLISDERYERFNTKRQQITDEMARLEQIRVKPSERVQQIIEEKGGSRLKDGILAKELLRRPEMTYETIIEILEEERQLPADVEEQVEIQTKYEGYITKSLQQVDKVKRMEQKKIPEDLDYSQIDSLATEAREKLAEVKPLNIAQASRISGVNPADISILLVYLEQGKIQRVK
;
A
#
# COMPACT_ATOMS: atom_id res chain seq x y z
N ASP A 1 7.23 10.75 -17.64
CA ASP A 1 7.62 9.59 -18.46
C ASP A 1 6.72 9.50 -19.68
N LEU A 2 5.53 8.90 -19.62
CA LEU A 2 4.62 8.75 -20.78
C LEU A 2 4.33 10.05 -21.56
N GLY A 3 4.09 11.17 -20.88
CA GLY A 3 3.85 12.45 -21.56
C GLY A 3 5.06 12.97 -22.37
N HIS A 4 6.28 12.65 -21.95
CA HIS A 4 7.50 12.99 -22.69
C HIS A 4 7.70 12.03 -23.87
N GLU A 5 7.50 10.73 -23.64
CA GLU A 5 7.56 9.69 -24.68
C GLU A 5 6.58 9.96 -25.83
N LEU A 6 5.40 10.52 -25.52
CA LEU A 6 4.39 10.91 -26.51
C LEU A 6 4.62 12.31 -27.11
N GLY A 7 5.69 13.01 -26.74
CA GLY A 7 6.01 14.36 -27.24
C GLY A 7 5.08 15.47 -26.72
N LEU A 8 4.33 15.23 -25.64
CA LEU A 8 3.36 16.18 -25.07
C LEU A 8 4.01 17.20 -24.11
N ILE A 9 5.24 16.96 -23.66
CA ILE A 9 6.01 17.89 -22.82
C ILE A 9 7.43 18.08 -23.36
N SER A 10 7.98 19.28 -23.18
CA SER A 10 9.35 19.59 -23.58
C SER A 10 10.38 18.86 -22.73
N ASP A 11 11.59 18.70 -23.29
CA ASP A 11 12.75 18.15 -22.59
C ASP A 11 13.05 18.93 -21.31
N GLU A 12 13.07 20.26 -21.37
CA GLU A 12 13.30 21.13 -20.20
C GLU A 12 12.28 20.87 -19.06
N ARG A 13 10.99 20.70 -19.40
CA ARG A 13 9.96 20.39 -18.40
C ARG A 13 10.18 19.01 -17.79
N TYR A 14 10.60 18.04 -18.61
CA TYR A 14 10.87 16.69 -18.15
C TYR A 14 12.14 16.61 -17.28
N GLU A 15 13.19 17.35 -17.63
CA GLU A 15 14.41 17.48 -16.83
C GLU A 15 14.10 18.08 -15.46
N ARG A 16 13.33 19.18 -15.39
CA ARG A 16 12.87 19.75 -14.10
C ARG A 16 12.11 18.74 -13.25
N PHE A 17 11.22 17.96 -13.87
CA PHE A 17 10.52 16.88 -13.19
C PHE A 17 11.47 15.81 -12.66
N ASN A 18 12.46 15.39 -13.45
CA ASN A 18 13.45 14.39 -13.05
C ASN A 18 14.34 14.88 -11.90
N THR A 19 14.80 16.13 -11.96
CA THR A 19 15.57 16.76 -10.88
C THR A 19 14.77 16.75 -9.58
N LYS A 20 13.50 17.20 -9.62
CA LYS A 20 12.62 17.17 -8.45
C LYS A 20 12.44 15.75 -7.91
N ARG A 21 12.16 14.78 -8.80
CA ARG A 21 11.99 13.37 -8.45
C ARG A 21 13.24 12.80 -7.77
N GLN A 22 14.43 13.14 -8.26
CA GLN A 22 15.69 12.73 -7.69
C GLN A 22 15.90 13.33 -6.30
N GLN A 23 15.67 14.64 -6.13
CA GLN A 23 15.80 15.31 -4.83
C GLN A 23 14.89 14.70 -3.76
N ILE A 24 13.65 14.37 -4.11
CA ILE A 24 12.72 13.69 -3.20
C ILE A 24 13.27 12.31 -2.81
N THR A 25 13.74 11.54 -3.79
CA THR A 25 14.26 10.19 -3.57
C THR A 25 15.49 10.21 -2.67
N ASP A 26 16.42 11.12 -2.94
CA ASP A 26 17.66 11.27 -2.17
C ASP A 26 17.38 11.70 -0.73
N GLU A 27 16.45 12.64 -0.54
CA GLU A 27 16.10 13.11 0.80
C GLU A 27 15.38 12.04 1.61
N MET A 28 14.45 11.29 1.02
CA MET A 28 13.81 10.15 1.69
C MET A 28 14.85 9.10 2.10
N ALA A 29 15.79 8.76 1.21
CA ALA A 29 16.86 7.81 1.50
C ALA A 29 17.80 8.32 2.61
N ARG A 30 18.10 9.62 2.63
CA ARG A 30 18.89 10.26 3.69
C ARG A 30 18.20 10.16 5.05
N LEU A 31 16.91 10.51 5.13
CA LEU A 31 16.13 10.46 6.36
C LEU A 31 15.96 9.02 6.92
N GLU A 32 16.11 7.99 6.08
CA GLU A 32 16.17 6.58 6.51
C GLU A 32 17.49 6.19 7.18
N GLN A 33 18.56 6.95 6.96
CA GLN A 33 19.89 6.66 7.52
C GLN A 33 20.18 7.44 8.80
N ILE A 34 19.41 8.50 9.07
CA ILE A 34 19.63 9.38 10.21
C ILE A 34 18.81 8.90 11.41
N ARG A 35 19.49 8.67 12.52
CA ARG A 35 18.86 8.29 13.79
C ARG A 35 18.84 9.47 14.76
N VAL A 36 17.63 9.89 15.13
CA VAL A 36 17.37 10.91 16.14
C VAL A 36 17.43 10.27 17.53
N LYS A 37 18.25 10.84 18.43
CA LYS A 37 18.35 10.39 19.83
C LYS A 37 17.43 11.21 20.74
N PRO A 38 16.89 10.62 21.81
CA PRO A 38 15.98 11.31 22.74
C PRO A 38 16.76 12.25 23.69
N SER A 39 17.29 13.37 23.20
CA SER A 39 17.85 14.43 24.05
C SER A 39 16.72 15.32 24.60
N GLU A 40 16.96 16.06 25.69
CA GLU A 40 15.95 16.97 26.26
C GLU A 40 15.44 18.00 25.23
N ARG A 41 16.33 18.55 24.39
CA ARG A 41 15.94 19.47 23.30
C ARG A 41 14.97 18.81 22.32
N VAL A 42 15.30 17.60 21.86
CA VAL A 42 14.45 16.86 20.91
C VAL A 42 13.10 16.52 21.54
N GLN A 43 13.09 16.10 22.80
CA GLN A 43 11.86 15.79 23.52
C GLN A 43 10.96 17.03 23.65
N GLN A 44 11.55 18.18 23.97
CA GLN A 44 10.83 19.44 24.08
C GLN A 44 10.18 19.84 22.73
N ILE A 45 10.93 19.78 21.62
CA ILE A 45 10.39 20.09 20.28
C ILE A 45 9.23 19.16 19.94
N ILE A 46 9.36 17.85 20.23
CA ILE A 46 8.29 16.87 19.98
C ILE A 46 7.05 17.21 20.81
N GLU A 47 7.21 17.52 22.09
CA GLU A 47 6.10 17.89 23.00
C GLU A 47 5.43 19.20 22.55
N GLU A 48 6.18 20.21 22.10
CA GLU A 48 5.66 21.49 21.60
C GLU A 48 4.79 21.33 20.35
N LYS A 49 5.11 20.34 19.50
CA LYS A 49 4.26 19.99 18.35
C LYS A 49 3.07 19.08 18.73
N GLY A 50 2.92 18.72 20.01
CA GLY A 50 1.84 17.86 20.50
C GLY A 50 2.13 16.36 20.36
N GLY A 51 3.38 15.98 20.12
CA GLY A 51 3.82 14.60 19.99
C GLY A 51 4.17 13.95 21.33
N SER A 52 4.32 12.62 21.30
CA SER A 52 4.71 11.84 22.48
C SER A 52 6.23 11.65 22.58
N ARG A 53 6.77 11.71 23.80
CA ARG A 53 8.22 11.51 24.03
C ARG A 53 8.73 10.20 23.43
N LEU A 54 9.96 10.26 22.91
CA LEU A 54 10.71 9.10 22.43
C LEU A 54 11.24 8.28 23.61
N LYS A 55 11.07 6.96 23.55
CA LYS A 55 11.67 6.01 24.52
C LYS A 55 13.11 5.68 24.16
N ASP A 56 13.36 5.48 22.86
CA ASP A 56 14.64 5.13 22.27
C ASP A 56 14.89 5.98 21.02
N GLY A 57 16.09 5.87 20.44
CA GLY A 57 16.38 6.53 19.17
C GLY A 57 15.55 5.97 18.01
N ILE A 58 15.04 6.86 17.17
CA ILE A 58 14.15 6.57 16.04
C ILE A 58 14.75 7.11 14.74
N LEU A 59 14.42 6.54 13.58
CA LEU A 59 14.85 7.13 12.31
C LEU A 59 14.13 8.45 12.05
N ALA A 60 14.80 9.40 11.38
CA ALA A 60 14.20 10.70 11.04
C ALA A 60 12.96 10.53 10.15
N LYS A 61 13.01 9.61 9.17
CA LYS A 61 11.83 9.24 8.35
C LYS A 61 10.68 8.69 9.20
N GLU A 62 10.98 7.87 10.20
CA GLU A 62 9.96 7.30 11.10
C GLU A 62 9.35 8.37 12.02
N LEU A 63 10.15 9.34 12.47
CA LEU A 63 9.66 10.49 13.22
C LEU A 63 8.76 11.37 12.34
N LEU A 64 9.14 11.64 11.09
CA LEU A 64 8.35 12.39 10.11
C LEU A 64 7.01 11.73 9.77
N ARG A 65 6.90 10.41 9.95
CA ARG A 65 5.64 9.68 9.76
C ARG A 65 4.58 10.04 10.82
N ARG A 66 4.98 10.64 11.94
CA ARG A 66 4.03 11.11 12.95
C ARG A 66 3.22 12.29 12.41
N PRO A 67 1.88 12.31 12.58
CA PRO A 67 1.02 13.30 11.95
C PRO A 67 1.34 14.75 12.36
N GLU A 68 1.81 14.94 13.59
CA GLU A 68 2.20 16.23 14.16
C GLU A 68 3.56 16.76 13.69
N MET A 69 4.38 15.92 13.06
CA MET A 69 5.72 16.29 12.60
C MET A 69 5.68 16.82 11.16
N THR A 70 6.51 17.82 10.87
CA THR A 70 6.72 18.37 9.53
C THR A 70 8.16 18.22 9.09
N TYR A 71 8.45 18.31 7.80
CA TYR A 71 9.83 18.29 7.31
C TYR A 71 10.69 19.37 7.98
N GLU A 72 10.17 20.59 8.13
CA GLU A 72 10.81 21.70 8.84
C GLU A 72 11.17 21.32 10.30
N THR A 73 10.24 20.68 11.01
CA THR A 73 10.49 20.22 12.39
C THR A 73 11.62 19.19 12.45
N ILE A 74 11.71 18.31 11.45
CA ILE A 74 12.81 17.33 11.37
C ILE A 74 14.14 18.04 11.18
N ILE A 75 14.22 19.03 10.29
CA ILE A 75 15.44 19.82 10.07
C ILE A 75 15.85 20.58 11.34
N GLU A 76 14.89 21.17 12.07
CA GLU A 76 15.12 21.80 13.38
C GLU A 76 15.68 20.82 14.43
N ILE A 77 15.14 19.60 14.47
CA ILE A 77 15.61 18.51 15.34
C ILE A 77 17.02 18.06 14.96
N LEU A 78 17.37 18.07 13.66
CA LEU A 78 18.69 17.66 13.17
C LEU A 78 19.75 18.77 13.25
N GLU A 79 19.35 20.02 13.54
CA GLU A 79 20.26 21.19 13.58
C GLU A 79 20.94 21.44 12.22
N GLU A 80 20.19 21.21 11.14
CA GLU A 80 20.69 21.41 9.78
C GLU A 80 20.14 22.71 9.17
N GLU A 81 20.96 23.39 8.37
CA GLU A 81 20.53 24.54 7.57
C GLU A 81 20.17 24.14 6.13
N ARG A 82 19.89 22.84 5.91
CA ARG A 82 19.59 22.31 4.58
C ARG A 82 18.31 22.95 4.04
N GLN A 83 18.42 23.52 2.84
CA GLN A 83 17.28 24.08 2.11
C GLN A 83 17.01 23.22 0.89
N LEU A 84 15.83 22.62 0.83
CA LEU A 84 15.31 22.04 -0.40
C LEU A 84 14.24 22.99 -0.97
N PRO A 85 13.90 22.88 -2.26
CA PRO A 85 12.72 23.56 -2.79
C PRO A 85 11.49 23.18 -1.95
N ALA A 86 10.63 24.15 -1.62
CA ALA A 86 9.46 23.92 -0.76
C ALA A 86 8.55 22.79 -1.30
N ASP A 87 8.46 22.68 -2.63
CA ASP A 87 7.68 21.64 -3.31
C ASP A 87 8.34 20.25 -3.28
N VAL A 88 9.63 20.15 -2.92
CA VAL A 88 10.33 18.90 -2.60
C VAL A 88 10.08 18.53 -1.14
N GLU A 89 10.21 19.49 -0.21
CA GLU A 89 9.99 19.29 1.23
C GLU A 89 8.57 18.77 1.50
N GLU A 90 7.57 19.42 0.90
CA GLU A 90 6.18 19.00 0.95
C GLU A 90 5.99 17.56 0.43
N GLN A 91 6.65 17.22 -0.68
CA GLN A 91 6.53 15.88 -1.27
C GLN A 91 7.21 14.80 -0.42
N VAL A 92 8.34 15.10 0.20
CA VAL A 92 9.01 14.18 1.16
C VAL A 92 8.08 13.91 2.35
N GLU A 93 7.45 14.95 2.89
CA GLU A 93 6.49 14.82 3.98
C GLU A 93 5.26 13.98 3.58
N ILE A 94 4.61 14.33 2.47
CA ILE A 94 3.43 13.61 1.95
C ILE A 94 3.80 12.15 1.70
N GLN A 95 4.85 11.87 0.95
CA GLN A 95 5.21 10.49 0.61
C GLN A 95 5.52 9.67 1.87
N THR A 96 6.22 10.24 2.84
CA THR A 96 6.54 9.57 4.11
C THR A 96 5.28 9.26 4.93
N LYS A 97 4.35 10.20 5.04
CA LYS A 97 3.10 10.02 5.79
C LYS A 97 2.15 9.01 5.13
N TYR A 98 2.10 8.99 3.80
CA TYR A 98 1.18 8.13 3.05
C TYR A 98 1.78 6.78 2.61
N GLU A 99 3.10 6.57 2.73
CA GLU A 99 3.79 5.34 2.32
C GLU A 99 3.10 4.05 2.79
N GLY A 100 2.70 4.00 4.06
CA GLY A 100 2.02 2.83 4.63
C GLY A 100 0.63 2.58 4.02
N TYR A 101 -0.12 3.65 3.77
CA TYR A 101 -1.45 3.58 3.15
C TYR A 101 -1.36 3.17 1.68
N ILE A 102 -0.37 3.71 0.96
CA ILE A 102 -0.10 3.36 -0.44
C ILE A 102 0.31 1.89 -0.52
N THR A 103 1.24 1.45 0.31
CA THR A 103 1.70 0.05 0.36
C THR A 103 0.52 -0.90 0.63
N LYS A 104 -0.32 -0.57 1.61
CA LYS A 104 -1.52 -1.37 1.93
C LYS A 104 -2.50 -1.42 0.76
N SER A 105 -2.71 -0.30 0.09
CA SER A 105 -3.60 -0.21 -1.09
C SER A 105 -3.06 -1.05 -2.26
N LEU A 106 -1.75 -0.99 -2.52
CA LEU A 106 -1.11 -1.80 -3.56
C LEU A 106 -1.21 -3.31 -3.26
N GLN A 107 -1.02 -3.72 -2.00
CA GLN A 107 -1.22 -5.12 -1.60
C GLN A 107 -2.66 -5.60 -1.83
N GLN A 108 -3.66 -4.73 -1.62
CA GLN A 108 -5.05 -5.06 -1.92
C GLN A 108 -5.29 -5.21 -3.43
N VAL A 109 -4.73 -4.31 -4.25
CA VAL A 109 -4.79 -4.41 -5.72
C VAL A 109 -4.17 -5.72 -6.20
N ASP A 110 -3.01 -6.08 -5.68
CA ASP A 110 -2.32 -7.32 -6.07
C ASP A 110 -3.10 -8.57 -5.65
N LYS A 111 -3.75 -8.54 -4.48
CA LYS A 111 -4.65 -9.61 -4.05
C LYS A 111 -5.81 -9.80 -5.03
N VAL A 112 -6.46 -8.70 -5.44
CA VAL A 112 -7.56 -8.75 -6.42
C VAL A 112 -7.07 -9.31 -7.76
N LYS A 113 -5.93 -8.83 -8.27
CA LYS A 113 -5.34 -9.35 -9.52
C LYS A 113 -5.07 -10.85 -9.46
N ARG A 114 -4.53 -11.35 -8.33
CA ARG A 114 -4.32 -12.79 -8.13
C ARG A 114 -5.64 -13.57 -8.15
N MET A 115 -6.70 -13.03 -7.53
CA MET A 115 -8.03 -13.65 -7.53
C MET A 115 -8.67 -13.67 -8.92
N GLU A 116 -8.42 -12.67 -9.77
CA GLU A 116 -8.91 -12.63 -11.15
C GLU A 116 -8.27 -13.70 -12.06
N GLN A 117 -7.00 -14.02 -11.79
CA GLN A 117 -6.23 -15.04 -12.51
C GLN A 117 -6.63 -16.47 -12.11
N LYS A 118 -7.17 -16.67 -10.90
CA LYS A 118 -7.66 -17.97 -10.42
C LYS A 118 -9.03 -18.27 -11.04
N LYS A 119 -9.02 -18.94 -12.19
CA LYS A 119 -10.22 -19.36 -12.92
C LYS A 119 -10.98 -20.46 -12.17
N ILE A 120 -12.30 -20.40 -12.28
CA ILE A 120 -13.19 -21.46 -11.81
C ILE A 120 -13.70 -22.20 -13.05
N PRO A 121 -13.62 -23.53 -13.12
CA PRO A 121 -14.20 -24.30 -14.21
C PRO A 121 -15.71 -24.06 -14.33
N GLU A 122 -16.21 -23.82 -15.54
CA GLU A 122 -17.63 -23.54 -15.79
C GLU A 122 -18.54 -24.72 -15.40
N ASP A 123 -17.98 -25.93 -15.43
CA ASP A 123 -18.63 -27.19 -15.12
C ASP A 123 -18.42 -27.62 -13.66
N LEU A 124 -17.81 -26.80 -12.79
CA LEU A 124 -17.59 -27.16 -11.38
C LEU A 124 -18.91 -27.49 -10.65
N ASP A 125 -18.96 -28.66 -10.02
CA ASP A 125 -20.08 -29.05 -9.15
C ASP A 125 -19.87 -28.56 -7.71
N TYR A 126 -20.45 -27.41 -7.38
CA TYR A 126 -20.39 -26.83 -6.03
C TYR A 126 -21.09 -27.68 -4.96
N SER A 127 -22.01 -28.58 -5.34
CA SER A 127 -22.72 -29.45 -4.38
C SER A 127 -21.78 -30.43 -3.69
N GLN A 128 -20.65 -30.76 -4.33
CA GLN A 128 -19.64 -31.70 -3.83
C GLN A 128 -18.64 -31.05 -2.87
N ILE A 129 -18.78 -29.76 -2.59
CA ILE A 129 -17.92 -29.03 -1.67
C ILE A 129 -18.65 -28.90 -0.32
N ASP A 130 -18.59 -29.96 0.48
CA ASP A 130 -19.32 -30.07 1.75
C ASP A 130 -19.00 -28.95 2.74
N SER A 131 -17.77 -28.45 2.70
CA SER A 131 -17.28 -27.38 3.58
C SER A 131 -17.82 -25.98 3.25
N LEU A 132 -18.40 -25.77 2.07
CA LEU A 132 -19.05 -24.49 1.75
C LEU A 132 -20.38 -24.34 2.51
N ALA A 133 -20.70 -23.12 2.92
CA ALA A 133 -22.03 -22.82 3.45
C ALA A 133 -23.10 -23.14 2.40
N THR A 134 -24.28 -23.61 2.84
CA THR A 134 -25.39 -23.95 1.93
C THR A 134 -25.78 -22.75 1.06
N GLU A 135 -25.91 -21.56 1.64
CA GLU A 135 -26.19 -20.32 0.91
C GLU A 135 -25.11 -20.03 -0.14
N ALA A 136 -23.83 -20.17 0.23
CA ALA A 136 -22.72 -19.95 -0.69
C ALA A 136 -22.74 -20.95 -1.86
N ARG A 137 -23.01 -22.24 -1.61
CA ARG A 137 -23.16 -23.25 -2.68
C ARG A 137 -24.28 -22.90 -3.64
N GLU A 138 -25.45 -22.54 -3.11
CA GLU A 138 -26.61 -22.15 -3.92
C GLU A 138 -26.29 -20.93 -4.78
N LYS A 139 -25.70 -19.89 -4.18
CA LYS A 139 -25.34 -18.65 -4.89
C LYS A 139 -24.24 -18.85 -5.93
N LEU A 140 -23.23 -19.67 -5.63
CA LEU A 140 -22.16 -19.99 -6.57
C LEU A 140 -22.67 -20.84 -7.75
N ALA A 141 -23.54 -21.80 -7.49
CA ALA A 141 -24.16 -22.64 -8.54
C ALA A 141 -25.13 -21.84 -9.42
N GLU A 142 -25.84 -20.87 -8.86
CA GLU A 142 -26.73 -19.95 -9.58
C GLU A 142 -25.94 -18.98 -10.48
N VAL A 143 -24.92 -18.31 -9.92
CA VAL A 143 -24.17 -17.25 -10.63
C VAL A 143 -23.11 -17.80 -11.58
N LYS A 144 -22.52 -18.97 -11.27
CA LYS A 144 -21.41 -19.60 -12.02
C LYS A 144 -20.26 -18.62 -12.34
N PRO A 145 -19.57 -18.10 -11.30
CA PRO A 145 -18.50 -17.14 -11.51
C PRO A 145 -17.32 -17.71 -12.32
N LEU A 146 -16.72 -16.88 -13.17
CA LEU A 146 -15.58 -17.24 -14.03
C LEU A 146 -14.25 -17.32 -13.27
N ASN A 147 -14.15 -16.62 -12.14
CA ASN A 147 -12.97 -16.58 -11.30
C ASN A 147 -13.31 -16.26 -9.85
N ILE A 148 -12.30 -16.42 -8.99
CA ILE A 148 -12.42 -16.18 -7.54
C ILE A 148 -12.77 -14.72 -7.22
N ALA A 149 -12.30 -13.76 -8.02
CA ALA A 149 -12.65 -12.36 -7.83
C ALA A 149 -14.15 -12.11 -8.01
N GLN A 150 -14.78 -12.69 -9.05
CA GLN A 150 -16.21 -12.61 -9.25
C GLN A 150 -16.97 -13.33 -8.12
N ALA A 151 -16.53 -14.53 -7.74
CA ALA A 151 -17.13 -15.29 -6.64
C ALA A 151 -17.20 -14.47 -5.34
N SER A 152 -16.12 -13.74 -5.03
CA SER A 152 -16.02 -12.93 -3.81
C SER A 152 -16.95 -11.71 -3.74
N ARG A 153 -17.56 -11.32 -4.87
CA ARG A 153 -18.52 -10.21 -4.95
C ARG A 153 -19.98 -10.68 -4.88
N ILE A 154 -20.22 -11.99 -4.84
CA ILE A 154 -21.57 -12.54 -4.78
C ILE A 154 -22.12 -12.37 -3.36
N SER A 155 -23.28 -11.73 -3.24
CA SER A 155 -23.97 -11.61 -1.95
C SER A 155 -24.28 -13.00 -1.40
N GLY A 156 -23.97 -13.23 -0.12
CA GLY A 156 -24.12 -14.54 0.53
C GLY A 156 -22.87 -15.43 0.43
N VAL A 157 -21.82 -15.01 -0.28
CA VAL A 157 -20.52 -15.69 -0.31
C VAL A 157 -19.52 -14.92 0.53
N ASN A 158 -19.05 -15.52 1.63
CA ASN A 158 -18.18 -14.85 2.59
C ASN A 158 -16.68 -15.16 2.35
N PRO A 159 -15.73 -14.48 3.02
CA PRO A 159 -14.30 -14.74 2.85
C PRO A 159 -13.85 -16.17 3.20
N ALA A 160 -14.54 -16.87 4.11
CA ALA A 160 -14.24 -18.25 4.45
C ALA A 160 -14.63 -19.20 3.30
N ASP A 161 -15.80 -18.98 2.68
CA ASP A 161 -16.26 -19.73 1.50
C ASP A 161 -15.26 -19.61 0.34
N ILE A 162 -14.76 -18.38 0.10
CA ILE A 162 -13.72 -18.14 -0.92
C ILE A 162 -12.43 -18.90 -0.60
N SER A 163 -12.05 -18.99 0.67
CA SER A 163 -10.87 -19.73 1.10
C SER A 163 -11.04 -21.23 0.88
N ILE A 164 -12.21 -21.77 1.22
CA ILE A 164 -12.59 -23.17 0.95
C ILE A 164 -12.54 -23.46 -0.55
N LEU A 165 -13.15 -22.60 -1.38
CA LEU A 165 -13.20 -22.76 -2.82
C LEU A 165 -11.79 -22.73 -3.43
N LEU A 166 -10.92 -21.81 -2.98
CA LEU A 166 -9.52 -21.76 -3.39
C LEU A 166 -8.77 -23.06 -3.08
N VAL A 167 -8.91 -23.57 -1.85
CA VAL A 167 -8.28 -24.84 -1.44
C VAL A 167 -8.80 -26.01 -2.28
N TYR A 168 -10.10 -26.06 -2.54
CA TYR A 168 -10.72 -27.09 -3.37
C TYR A 168 -10.15 -27.09 -4.80
N LEU A 169 -10.02 -25.90 -5.41
CA LEU A 169 -9.44 -25.75 -6.75
C LEU A 169 -7.96 -26.13 -6.80
N GLU A 170 -7.19 -25.84 -5.75
CA GLU A 170 -5.76 -26.18 -5.66
C GLU A 170 -5.49 -27.67 -5.44
N GLN A 171 -6.41 -28.39 -4.77
CA GLN A 171 -6.30 -29.83 -4.57
C GLN A 171 -6.53 -30.67 -5.83
N GLY A 172 -7.04 -30.07 -6.92
CA GLY A 172 -7.16 -30.69 -8.24
C GLY A 172 -8.19 -31.82 -8.36
N LYS A 173 -8.91 -32.17 -7.29
CA LYS A 173 -10.00 -33.17 -7.28
C LYS A 173 -11.34 -32.53 -7.69
N ILE A 174 -11.34 -31.85 -8.84
CA ILE A 174 -12.47 -31.07 -9.32
C ILE A 174 -13.54 -32.01 -9.87
N GLN A 175 -14.69 -32.10 -9.19
CA GLN A 175 -15.87 -32.75 -9.74
C GLN A 175 -16.62 -31.81 -10.68
N ARG A 176 -17.13 -32.36 -11.77
CA ARG A 176 -17.78 -31.60 -12.84
C ARG A 176 -19.21 -32.09 -13.07
N VAL A 177 -20.15 -31.16 -13.23
CA VAL A 177 -21.52 -31.45 -13.62
C VAL A 177 -21.50 -31.96 -15.06
N LYS A 178 -22.17 -33.09 -15.31
CA LYS A 178 -22.28 -33.71 -16.65
C LYS A 178 -23.12 -32.89 -17.62
#